data_AF-A0A6G1JE68-F1
#
_entry.id   AF-A0A6G1JE68-F1
#
_cell.length_a   1.000
_cell.length_b   1.000
_cell.length_c   1.000
_cell.angle_alpha   90.00
_cell.angle_beta   90.00
_cell.angle_gamma   90.00
#
_symmetry.space_group_name_H-M   'P 1'
#
loop_
_entity.id
_entity.type
_entity.pdbx_description
1 polymer ?
#
loop_
_entity_poly.entity_id
_entity_poly.type
_entity_poly.pdbx_seq_one_letter_code
_entity_poly.pdbx_strand_id
1 'polypeptide(L)'
;MSHYLYYIYTGTALHGPVFASLKTVITIQILRIIVPPGSRDALFWASHIVIWLNIVFCTILAFLGIFACTPVQKSWDILLQEGSCLDMDGINIAAGIVNIVTDTIVFLLPQWVICRLLVSDWRRKAQLIFVFCVATVAIAFACIRLIFAIKMARSDDKTYYISVIGFISSPEMMSEFLIISFLVPPKLVQSIWDGTSKIGYSS
;
A
#
# COMPACT_ATOMS: atom_id res chain seq x y z
N MET A 1 16.67 23.31 13.30
CA MET A 1 15.97 23.12 12.00
C MET A 1 16.33 21.77 11.37
N SER A 2 17.59 21.32 11.42
CA SER A 2 18.05 19.98 10.99
C SER A 2 17.29 18.79 11.58
N HIS A 3 16.95 18.80 12.87
CA HIS A 3 16.17 17.71 13.49
C HIS A 3 14.76 17.53 12.89
N TYR A 4 14.09 18.61 12.52
CA TYR A 4 12.75 18.55 11.92
C TYR A 4 12.80 17.93 10.52
N LEU A 5 13.78 18.35 9.71
CA LEU A 5 14.02 17.77 8.38
C LEU A 5 14.39 16.29 8.46
N TYR A 6 15.17 15.90 9.46
CA TYR A 6 15.50 14.49 9.72
C TYR A 6 14.26 13.63 9.98
N TYR A 7 13.32 14.08 10.82
CA TYR A 7 12.08 13.33 11.09
C TYR A 7 11.18 13.21 9.85
N ILE A 8 11.07 14.27 9.05
CA ILE A 8 10.31 14.22 7.80
C ILE A 8 10.96 13.24 6.83
N TYR A 9 12.27 13.35 6.62
CA TYR A 9 13.02 12.50 5.69
C TYR A 9 12.89 11.02 6.07
N THR A 10 13.11 10.69 7.34
CA THR A 10 12.96 9.32 7.84
C THR A 10 11.52 8.82 7.75
N GLY A 11 10.53 9.65 8.07
CA GLY A 11 9.11 9.32 7.93
C GLY A 11 8.70 9.02 6.48
N THR A 12 9.12 9.86 5.53
CA THR A 12 8.85 9.63 4.09
C THR A 12 9.55 8.38 3.57
N ALA A 13 10.78 8.12 4.01
CA ALA A 13 11.52 6.91 3.63
C ALA A 13 10.85 5.62 4.15
N LEU A 14 10.27 5.64 5.35
CA LEU A 14 9.57 4.50 5.93
C LEU A 14 8.17 4.28 5.35
N HIS A 15 7.51 5.35 4.90
CA HIS A 15 6.17 5.30 4.35
C HIS A 15 6.04 4.32 3.17
N GLY A 16 6.93 4.41 2.18
CA GLY A 16 6.92 3.54 1.00
C GLY A 16 6.99 2.04 1.33
N PRO A 17 7.99 1.57 2.09
CA PRO A 17 8.09 0.18 2.55
C PRO A 17 6.84 -0.32 3.29
N VAL A 18 6.27 0.50 4.16
CA VAL A 18 5.06 0.12 4.91
C VAL A 18 3.89 -0.08 3.94
N PHE A 19 3.65 0.85 3.02
CA PHE A 19 2.61 0.71 1.99
C PHE A 19 2.79 -0.54 1.13
N ALA A 20 4.02 -0.79 0.66
CA ALA A 20 4.31 -1.96 -0.16
C ALA A 20 4.05 -3.28 0.59
N SER A 21 4.39 -3.32 1.89
CA SER A 21 4.15 -4.49 2.72
C SER A 21 2.65 -4.76 2.93
N LEU A 22 1.86 -3.72 3.22
CA LEU A 22 0.40 -3.83 3.37
C LEU A 22 -0.26 -4.34 2.09
N LYS A 23 0.14 -3.79 0.95
CA LYS A 23 -0.37 -4.19 -0.37
C LYS A 23 -0.04 -5.64 -0.73
N THR A 24 1.16 -6.08 -0.35
CA THR A 24 1.59 -7.48 -0.53
C THR A 24 0.72 -8.43 0.31
N VAL A 25 0.47 -8.08 1.58
CA VAL A 25 -0.41 -8.87 2.47
C VAL A 25 -1.82 -8.96 1.90
N ILE A 26 -2.41 -7.83 1.48
CA ILE A 26 -3.75 -7.80 0.87
C ILE A 26 -3.81 -8.69 -0.36
N THR A 27 -2.83 -8.58 -1.27
CA THR A 27 -2.81 -9.35 -2.51
C THR A 27 -2.70 -10.86 -2.24
N ILE A 28 -1.87 -11.26 -1.27
CA ILE A 28 -1.76 -12.66 -0.84
C ILE A 28 -3.07 -13.15 -0.22
N GLN A 29 -3.72 -12.31 0.60
CA GLN A 29 -4.98 -12.66 1.26
C GLN A 29 -6.11 -12.84 0.22
N ILE A 30 -6.21 -11.94 -0.75
CA ILE A 30 -7.12 -12.04 -1.90
C ILE A 30 -6.85 -13.34 -2.67
N LEU A 31 -5.57 -13.63 -2.97
CA LEU A 31 -5.18 -14.83 -3.70
C LEU A 31 -5.62 -16.11 -2.98
N ARG A 32 -5.40 -16.20 -1.67
CA ARG A 32 -5.81 -17.35 -0.85
C ARG A 32 -7.32 -17.53 -0.77
N ILE A 33 -8.10 -16.45 -0.87
CA ILE A 33 -9.56 -16.50 -0.85
C ILE A 33 -10.11 -16.99 -2.19
N ILE A 34 -9.51 -16.53 -3.29
CA ILE A 34 -10.00 -16.77 -4.65
C ILE A 34 -9.49 -18.10 -5.21
N VAL A 35 -8.21 -18.39 -5.06
CA VAL A 35 -7.55 -19.55 -5.69
C VAL A 35 -7.50 -20.71 -4.69
N PRO A 36 -8.22 -21.83 -4.95
CA PRO A 36 -8.11 -23.01 -4.11
C PRO A 36 -6.68 -23.59 -4.18
N PRO A 37 -6.17 -24.16 -3.07
CA PRO A 37 -4.82 -24.73 -3.03
C PRO A 37 -4.69 -25.84 -4.07
N GLY A 38 -3.77 -25.66 -5.03
CA GLY A 38 -3.46 -26.64 -6.07
C GLY A 38 -3.77 -26.21 -7.51
N SER A 39 -4.58 -25.16 -7.74
CA SER A 39 -4.84 -24.64 -9.09
C SER A 39 -3.80 -23.59 -9.51
N ARG A 40 -3.17 -23.78 -10.67
CA ARG A 40 -2.19 -22.83 -11.25
C ARG A 40 -2.80 -22.04 -12.41
N ASP A 41 -3.91 -21.37 -12.12
CA ASP A 41 -4.63 -20.56 -13.12
C ASP A 41 -3.86 -19.29 -13.50
N ALA A 42 -4.25 -18.65 -14.61
CA ALA A 42 -3.68 -17.37 -15.04
C ALA A 42 -3.75 -16.27 -13.96
N LEU A 43 -4.78 -16.33 -13.09
CA LEU A 43 -4.94 -15.41 -11.96
C LEU A 43 -3.83 -15.57 -10.90
N PHE A 44 -3.37 -16.81 -10.67
CA PHE A 44 -2.26 -17.08 -9.75
C PHE A 44 -0.98 -16.43 -10.26
N TRP A 45 -0.66 -16.63 -11.55
CA TRP A 45 0.51 -16.03 -12.19
C TRP A 45 0.43 -14.51 -12.24
N ALA A 46 -0.72 -13.94 -12.62
CA ALA A 46 -0.93 -12.49 -12.64
C ALA A 46 -0.72 -11.86 -11.25
N SER A 47 -1.25 -12.49 -10.20
CA SER A 47 -1.10 -12.00 -8.83
C SER A 47 0.34 -12.07 -8.34
N HIS A 48 1.06 -13.16 -8.65
CA HIS A 48 2.48 -13.27 -8.34
C HIS A 48 3.32 -12.22 -9.07
N ILE A 49 3.04 -11.95 -10.35
CA ILE A 49 3.71 -10.88 -11.10
C ILE A 49 3.53 -9.54 -10.39
N VAL A 50 2.30 -9.21 -9.96
CA VAL A 50 2.02 -7.97 -9.23
C VAL A 50 2.76 -7.91 -7.90
N ILE A 51 2.83 -9.00 -7.14
CA ILE A 51 3.57 -9.06 -5.87
C ILE A 51 5.07 -8.82 -6.11
N TRP A 52 5.67 -9.54 -7.06
CA TRP A 52 7.09 -9.39 -7.38
C TRP A 52 7.41 -7.99 -7.89
N LEU A 53 6.55 -7.42 -8.75
CA LEU A 53 6.69 -6.03 -9.20
C LEU A 53 6.67 -5.05 -8.04
N ASN A 54 5.73 -5.17 -7.08
CA ASN A 54 5.69 -4.29 -5.91
C ASN A 54 6.96 -4.42 -5.06
N ILE A 55 7.44 -5.63 -4.82
CA ILE A 55 8.65 -5.87 -4.02
C ILE A 55 9.86 -5.22 -4.71
N VAL A 56 10.08 -5.52 -6.00
CA VAL A 56 11.19 -4.95 -6.78
C VAL A 56 11.10 -3.43 -6.78
N PHE A 57 9.92 -2.88 -7.05
CA PHE A 57 9.69 -1.44 -7.08
C PHE A 57 9.98 -0.76 -5.73
N CYS A 58 9.48 -1.34 -4.64
CA CYS A 58 9.76 -0.86 -3.29
C CYS A 58 11.25 -0.89 -2.96
N THR A 59 11.94 -1.96 -3.37
CA THR A 59 13.37 -2.11 -3.11
C THR A 59 14.15 -1.01 -3.85
N ILE A 60 13.84 -0.79 -5.13
CA ILE A 60 14.44 0.28 -5.94
C ILE A 60 14.21 1.64 -5.30
N LEU A 61 12.98 1.96 -4.90
CA LEU A 61 12.68 3.25 -4.26
C LEU A 61 13.38 3.43 -2.91
N ALA A 62 13.53 2.37 -2.11
CA ALA A 62 14.28 2.44 -0.87
C ALA A 62 15.76 2.75 -1.13
N PHE A 63 16.37 2.07 -2.10
CA PHE A 63 17.75 2.35 -2.51
C PHE A 63 17.89 3.77 -3.07
N LEU A 64 16.99 4.20 -3.96
CA LEU A 64 17.00 5.57 -4.50
C LEU A 64 16.80 6.61 -3.40
N GLY A 65 15.97 6.33 -2.39
CA GLY A 65 15.72 7.24 -1.27
C GLY A 65 16.94 7.41 -0.36
N ILE A 66 17.63 6.30 -0.06
CA ILE A 66 18.81 6.27 0.81
C ILE A 66 20.04 6.87 0.09
N PHE A 67 20.21 6.55 -1.20
CA PHE A 67 21.35 6.99 -2.03
C PHE A 67 21.01 8.18 -2.94
N ALA A 68 19.94 8.92 -2.63
CA ALA A 68 19.46 10.04 -3.45
C ALA A 68 20.49 11.15 -3.62
N CYS A 69 21.31 11.39 -2.59
CA CYS A 69 22.34 12.42 -2.59
C CYS A 69 23.71 11.78 -2.39
N THR A 70 24.68 12.29 -3.13
CA THR A 70 26.10 12.02 -2.91
C THR A 70 26.78 13.32 -2.50
N PRO A 71 27.16 13.50 -1.21
CA PRO A 71 27.05 12.58 -0.07
C PRO A 71 25.66 12.54 0.58
N VAL A 72 25.30 11.39 1.19
CA VAL A 72 24.00 11.12 1.84
C VAL A 72 23.68 12.13 2.95
N GLN A 73 24.73 12.69 3.59
CA GLN A 73 24.60 13.73 4.63
C GLN A 73 23.91 15.01 4.16
N LYS A 74 23.97 15.30 2.86
CA LYS A 74 23.31 16.48 2.26
C LYS A 74 21.78 16.40 2.34
N SER A 75 21.21 15.21 2.50
CA SER A 75 19.75 15.03 2.57
C SER A 75 19.14 15.59 3.87
N TRP A 76 19.89 15.69 4.97
CA TRP A 76 19.40 16.27 6.23
C TRP A 76 20.17 17.50 6.71
N ASP A 77 21.37 17.74 6.17
CA ASP A 77 22.18 18.92 6.47
C ASP A 77 22.31 19.82 5.23
N ILE A 78 21.38 20.78 5.12
CA ILE A 78 21.29 21.75 4.02
C ILE A 78 22.48 22.73 3.98
N LEU A 79 23.36 22.74 4.99
CA LEU A 79 24.53 23.61 5.05
C LEU A 79 25.73 23.03 4.28
N LEU A 80 25.70 21.76 3.86
CA LEU A 80 26.72 21.16 3.00
C LEU A 80 26.52 21.58 1.54
N GLN A 81 27.40 22.47 1.06
CA GLN A 81 27.33 23.04 -0.30
C GLN A 81 27.81 22.07 -1.40
N GLU A 82 28.69 21.12 -1.07
CA GLU A 82 29.26 20.18 -2.05
C GLU A 82 28.40 18.90 -2.20
N GLY A 83 28.15 18.50 -3.45
CA GLY A 83 27.44 17.26 -3.80
C GLY A 83 26.27 17.44 -4.75
N SER A 84 25.92 16.36 -5.46
CA SER A 84 24.75 16.30 -6.36
C SER A 84 23.66 15.43 -5.74
N CYS A 85 22.40 15.82 -5.94
CA CYS A 85 21.22 15.05 -5.53
C CYS A 85 20.38 14.73 -6.76
N LEU A 86 19.79 13.53 -6.78
CA LEU A 86 18.78 13.18 -7.77
C LEU A 86 17.49 13.98 -7.54
N ASP A 87 16.73 14.16 -8.62
CA ASP A 87 15.42 14.79 -8.60
C ASP A 87 14.39 13.90 -7.89
N MET A 88 14.29 14.09 -6.57
CA MET A 88 13.38 13.33 -5.70
C MET A 88 11.91 13.60 -6.02
N ASP A 89 11.59 14.80 -6.53
CA ASP A 89 10.24 15.16 -6.94
C ASP A 89 9.79 14.29 -8.14
N GLY A 90 10.62 14.17 -9.18
CA GLY A 90 10.34 13.31 -10.33
C GLY A 90 10.20 11.83 -9.97
N ILE A 91 11.08 11.31 -9.11
CA ILE A 91 11.00 9.93 -8.62
C ILE A 91 9.69 9.70 -7.85
N ASN A 92 9.30 10.64 -6.99
CA ASN A 92 8.09 10.52 -6.18
C ASN A 92 6.82 10.58 -7.04
N ILE A 93 6.80 11.41 -8.10
CA ILE A 93 5.69 11.44 -9.06
C ILE A 93 5.59 10.11 -9.81
N ALA A 94 6.69 9.60 -10.35
CA ALA A 94 6.72 8.31 -11.03
C ALA A 94 6.25 7.17 -10.10
N ALA A 95 6.70 7.20 -8.85
CA ALA A 95 6.27 6.26 -7.82
C ALA A 95 4.78 6.35 -7.49
N GLY A 96 4.24 7.57 -7.38
CA GLY A 96 2.81 7.75 -7.16
C GLY A 96 1.97 7.20 -8.31
N ILE A 97 2.40 7.38 -9.57
CA ILE A 97 1.71 6.81 -10.74
C ILE A 97 1.71 5.28 -10.69
N VAL A 98 2.88 4.67 -10.49
CA VAL A 98 3.00 3.21 -10.41
C VAL A 98 2.15 2.67 -9.26
N ASN A 99 2.11 3.37 -8.12
CA ASN A 99 1.32 2.94 -6.98
C ASN A 99 -0.18 2.90 -7.31
N ILE A 100 -0.73 3.98 -7.89
CA ILE A 100 -2.15 4.06 -8.29
C ILE A 100 -2.52 2.99 -9.30
N VAL A 101 -1.67 2.78 -10.32
CA VAL A 101 -1.88 1.71 -11.32
C VAL A 101 -1.95 0.36 -10.62
N THR A 102 -1.03 0.11 -9.71
CA THR A 102 -0.97 -1.17 -9.01
C THR A 102 -2.13 -1.34 -8.02
N ASP A 103 -2.59 -0.28 -7.36
CA ASP A 103 -3.79 -0.32 -6.50
C ASP A 103 -5.03 -0.65 -7.31
N THR A 104 -5.16 -0.03 -8.49
CA THR A 104 -6.27 -0.29 -9.41
C THR A 104 -6.29 -1.74 -9.88
N ILE A 105 -5.12 -2.32 -10.20
CA ILE A 105 -5.01 -3.72 -10.60
C ILE A 105 -5.42 -4.65 -9.45
N VAL A 106 -4.86 -4.44 -8.25
CA VAL A 106 -5.18 -5.26 -7.06
C VAL A 106 -6.67 -5.17 -6.71
N PHE A 107 -7.30 -4.02 -6.91
CA PHE A 107 -8.73 -3.81 -6.72
C PHE A 107 -9.61 -4.50 -7.77
N LEU A 108 -9.22 -4.46 -9.04
CA LEU A 108 -9.98 -5.07 -10.13
C LEU A 108 -9.91 -6.60 -10.11
N LEU A 109 -8.80 -7.16 -9.62
CA LEU A 109 -8.54 -8.60 -9.57
C LEU A 109 -9.63 -9.40 -8.84
N PRO A 110 -10.01 -9.07 -7.58
CA PRO A 110 -11.11 -9.77 -6.89
C PRO A 110 -12.45 -9.52 -7.56
N GLN A 111 -12.73 -8.29 -7.99
CA GLN A 111 -14.04 -7.92 -8.54
C GLN A 111 -14.38 -8.72 -9.80
N TRP A 112 -13.40 -8.89 -10.70
CA TRP A 112 -13.57 -9.69 -11.91
C TRP A 112 -13.94 -11.15 -11.62
N VAL A 113 -13.35 -11.74 -10.59
CA VAL A 113 -13.59 -13.13 -10.23
C VAL A 113 -14.92 -13.30 -9.50
N ILE A 114 -15.22 -12.38 -8.58
CA ILE A 114 -16.49 -12.37 -7.82
C ILE A 114 -17.68 -12.17 -8.75
N CYS A 115 -17.60 -11.30 -9.75
CA CYS A 115 -18.68 -11.13 -10.73
C CYS A 115 -18.96 -12.41 -11.53
N ARG A 116 -17.97 -13.29 -11.70
CA ARG A 116 -18.15 -14.59 -12.36
C ARG A 116 -18.59 -15.70 -11.41
N LEU A 117 -18.29 -15.58 -10.12
CA LEU A 117 -18.63 -16.56 -9.11
C LEU A 117 -19.88 -16.12 -8.35
N LEU A 118 -21.05 -16.64 -8.74
CA LEU A 118 -22.33 -16.32 -8.11
C LEU A 118 -22.28 -16.65 -6.59
N VAL A 119 -21.95 -15.65 -5.78
CA VAL A 119 -21.84 -15.79 -4.32
C VAL A 119 -23.24 -15.92 -3.73
N SER A 120 -23.59 -17.13 -3.30
CA SER A 120 -24.88 -17.45 -2.67
C SER A 120 -24.98 -16.98 -1.22
N ASP A 121 -23.84 -16.76 -0.55
CA ASP A 121 -23.77 -16.38 0.85
C ASP A 121 -23.86 -14.86 1.03
N TRP A 122 -24.95 -14.38 1.63
CA TRP A 122 -25.23 -12.96 1.85
C TRP A 122 -24.13 -12.27 2.68
N ARG A 123 -23.53 -12.97 3.64
CA ARG A 123 -22.47 -12.39 4.49
C ARG A 123 -21.21 -12.07 3.69
N ARG A 124 -20.84 -12.96 2.76
CA ARG A 124 -19.70 -12.74 1.86
C ARG A 124 -19.99 -11.59 0.90
N LYS A 125 -21.20 -11.53 0.35
CA LYS A 125 -21.62 -10.43 -0.51
C LYS A 125 -21.50 -9.07 0.20
N ALA A 126 -21.94 -8.99 1.46
CA ALA A 126 -21.81 -7.77 2.26
C ALA A 126 -20.35 -7.38 2.54
N GLN A 127 -19.48 -8.34 2.89
CA GLN A 127 -18.05 -8.11 3.09
C GLN A 127 -17.37 -7.58 1.82
N LEU A 128 -17.70 -8.15 0.66
CA LEU A 128 -17.13 -7.75 -0.63
C LEU A 128 -17.55 -6.34 -1.03
N ILE A 129 -18.83 -5.98 -0.82
CA ILE A 129 -19.31 -4.61 -1.06
C ILE A 129 -18.59 -3.62 -0.14
N PHE A 130 -18.42 -3.96 1.14
CA PHE A 130 -17.71 -3.09 2.09
C PHE A 130 -16.26 -2.85 1.66
N VAL A 131 -15.53 -3.92 1.35
CA VAL A 131 -14.13 -3.83 0.89
C VAL A 131 -14.03 -3.03 -0.40
N PHE A 132 -14.98 -3.19 -1.32
CA PHE A 132 -15.04 -2.42 -2.55
C PHE A 132 -15.19 -0.92 -2.29
N CYS A 133 -16.10 -0.54 -1.38
CA CYS A 133 -16.29 0.86 -0.99
C CYS A 133 -15.03 1.46 -0.37
N VAL A 134 -14.41 0.74 0.59
CA VAL A 134 -13.19 1.21 1.26
C VAL A 134 -12.02 1.35 0.27
N ALA A 135 -11.84 0.37 -0.62
CA ALA A 135 -10.77 0.42 -1.62
C ALA A 135 -10.99 1.55 -2.66
N THR A 136 -12.23 1.85 -3.03
CA THR A 136 -12.52 3.01 -3.91
C THR A 136 -12.12 4.33 -3.25
N VAL A 137 -12.42 4.46 -1.95
CA VAL A 137 -12.03 5.64 -1.16
C VAL A 137 -10.51 5.73 -1.02
N ALA A 138 -9.82 4.60 -0.81
CA ALA A 138 -8.36 4.53 -0.78
C ALA A 138 -7.72 5.07 -2.07
N ILE A 139 -8.22 4.62 -3.24
CA ILE A 139 -7.75 5.08 -4.55
C ILE A 139 -7.99 6.58 -4.71
N ALA A 140 -9.11 7.12 -4.23
CA ALA A 140 -9.38 8.56 -4.27
C ALA A 140 -8.33 9.35 -3.45
N PHE A 141 -8.01 8.88 -2.23
CA PHE A 141 -6.95 9.49 -1.42
C PHE A 141 -5.58 9.41 -2.09
N ALA A 142 -5.23 8.27 -2.68
CA ALA A 142 -3.98 8.08 -3.43
C ALA A 142 -3.87 9.06 -4.63
N CYS A 143 -4.96 9.26 -5.36
CA CYS A 143 -5.02 10.23 -6.46
C CYS A 143 -4.80 11.66 -5.95
N ILE A 144 -5.48 12.06 -4.87
CA ILE A 144 -5.31 13.40 -4.28
C ILE A 144 -3.86 13.58 -3.81
N ARG A 145 -3.27 12.58 -3.16
CA ARG A 145 -1.86 12.57 -2.75
C ARG A 145 -0.92 12.80 -3.93
N LEU A 146 -1.13 12.11 -5.06
CA LEU A 146 -0.33 12.33 -6.28
C LEU A 146 -0.48 13.76 -6.82
N ILE A 147 -1.69 14.32 -6.84
CA ILE A 147 -1.90 15.70 -7.30
C ILE A 147 -1.12 16.68 -6.43
N PHE A 148 -1.15 16.51 -5.10
CA PHE A 148 -0.38 17.35 -4.20
C PHE A 148 1.14 17.11 -4.32
N ALA A 149 1.58 15.89 -4.62
CA ALA A 149 2.98 15.62 -4.92
C ALA A 149 3.46 16.35 -6.18
N ILE A 150 2.64 16.38 -7.24
CA ILE A 150 2.92 17.15 -8.47
C ILE A 150 2.94 18.66 -8.18
N LYS A 151 2.00 19.16 -7.35
CA LYS A 151 2.00 20.57 -6.94
C LYS A 151 3.24 20.91 -6.12
N MET A 152 3.66 20.01 -5.21
CA MET A 152 4.91 20.18 -4.46
C MET A 152 6.10 20.28 -5.40
N ALA A 153 6.17 19.47 -6.46
CA ALA A 153 7.27 19.52 -7.42
C ALA A 153 7.39 20.88 -8.15
N ARG A 154 6.28 21.62 -8.30
CA ARG A 154 6.23 22.86 -9.09
C ARG A 154 6.21 24.16 -8.27
N SER A 155 5.95 24.09 -6.97
CA SER A 155 5.79 25.26 -6.10
C SER A 155 6.98 25.43 -5.14
N ASP A 156 7.30 26.68 -4.81
CA ASP A 156 8.35 27.04 -3.83
C ASP A 156 7.98 26.64 -2.38
N ASP A 157 6.69 26.64 -2.03
CA ASP A 157 6.20 26.35 -0.67
C ASP A 157 6.13 24.84 -0.34
N LYS A 158 7.26 24.13 -0.42
CA LYS A 158 7.37 22.68 -0.17
C LYS A 158 6.81 22.26 1.20
N THR A 159 7.03 23.07 2.25
CA THR A 159 6.64 22.78 3.64
C THR A 159 5.12 22.69 3.84
N TYR A 160 4.35 23.49 3.08
CA TYR A 160 2.89 23.42 3.16
C TYR A 160 2.38 22.10 2.54
N TYR A 161 2.85 21.78 1.34
CA TYR A 161 2.41 20.59 0.62
C TYR A 161 2.81 19.28 1.31
N ILE A 162 4.01 19.20 1.88
CA ILE A 162 4.43 17.99 2.60
C ILE A 162 3.56 17.73 3.84
N SER A 163 3.12 18.79 4.52
CA SER A 163 2.21 18.69 5.67
C SER A 163 0.83 18.18 5.24
N VAL A 164 0.30 18.72 4.12
CA VAL A 164 -0.98 18.25 3.54
C VAL A 164 -0.89 16.79 3.10
N ILE A 165 0.24 16.37 2.50
CA ILE A 165 0.47 14.99 2.10
C ILE A 165 0.54 14.06 3.32
N GLY A 166 1.20 14.47 4.41
CA GLY A 166 1.21 13.69 5.64
C GLY A 166 -0.20 13.48 6.21
N PHE A 167 -1.02 14.54 6.20
CA PHE A 167 -2.39 14.46 6.68
C PHE A 167 -3.25 13.52 5.82
N ILE A 168 -3.13 13.59 4.49
CA ILE A 168 -3.93 12.74 3.59
C ILE A 168 -3.47 11.27 3.55
N SER A 169 -2.20 11.02 3.83
CA SER A 169 -1.67 9.66 3.88
C SER A 169 -2.21 8.87 5.09
N SER A 170 -2.65 9.55 6.14
CA SER A 170 -3.22 8.91 7.34
C SER A 170 -4.51 8.12 7.04
N PRO A 171 -5.58 8.72 6.46
CA PRO A 171 -6.78 7.97 6.08
C PRO A 171 -6.54 6.99 4.93
N GLU A 172 -5.52 7.24 4.08
CA GLU A 172 -5.04 6.26 3.10
C GLU A 172 -4.65 4.99 3.86
N MET A 173 -3.63 5.03 4.73
CA MET A 173 -3.15 3.88 5.53
C MET A 173 -4.25 3.14 6.31
N MET A 174 -5.16 3.90 6.93
CA MET A 174 -6.25 3.32 7.72
C MET A 174 -7.17 2.45 6.86
N SER A 175 -7.34 2.79 5.59
CA SER A 175 -8.18 2.03 4.66
C SER A 175 -7.60 0.64 4.37
N GLU A 176 -6.28 0.49 4.19
CA GLU A 176 -5.66 -0.83 3.96
C GLU A 176 -5.76 -1.71 5.20
N PHE A 177 -5.53 -1.15 6.39
CA PHE A 177 -5.70 -1.90 7.64
C PHE A 177 -7.14 -2.39 7.83
N LEU A 178 -8.13 -1.56 7.49
CA LEU A 178 -9.53 -1.98 7.50
C LEU A 178 -9.77 -3.10 6.48
N ILE A 179 -9.29 -2.95 5.24
CA ILE A 179 -9.43 -3.99 4.22
C ILE A 179 -8.85 -5.32 4.71
N ILE A 180 -7.65 -5.33 5.27
CA ILE A 180 -7.00 -6.52 5.84
C ILE A 180 -7.86 -7.16 6.93
N SER A 181 -8.41 -6.35 7.84
CA SER A 181 -9.23 -6.82 8.96
C SER A 181 -10.53 -7.47 8.50
N PHE A 182 -11.17 -6.92 7.46
CA PHE A 182 -12.41 -7.46 6.91
C PHE A 182 -12.18 -8.64 5.95
N LEU A 183 -11.00 -8.75 5.33
CA LEU A 183 -10.64 -9.87 4.47
C LEU A 183 -10.25 -11.14 5.24
N VAL A 184 -10.34 -11.14 6.57
CA VAL A 184 -10.07 -12.34 7.38
C VAL A 184 -11.03 -13.45 6.95
N PRO A 185 -10.51 -14.58 6.43
CA PRO A 185 -11.35 -15.61 5.85
C PRO A 185 -12.23 -16.21 6.94
N PRO A 186 -13.54 -16.40 6.70
CA PRO A 186 -14.46 -16.91 7.71
C PRO A 186 -14.08 -18.32 8.18
N LYS A 187 -13.35 -19.09 7.37
CA LYS A 187 -12.77 -20.38 7.76
C LYS A 187 -11.71 -20.25 8.85
N LEU A 188 -10.94 -19.16 8.89
CA LEU A 188 -10.00 -18.90 9.97
C LEU A 188 -10.75 -18.57 11.25
N VAL A 189 -11.80 -17.74 11.15
CA VAL A 189 -12.68 -17.43 12.30
C VAL A 189 -13.36 -18.69 12.82
N GLN A 190 -13.89 -19.54 11.93
CA GLN A 190 -14.50 -20.84 12.29
C GLN A 190 -13.47 -21.80 12.89
N SER A 191 -12.27 -21.91 12.32
CA SER A 191 -11.20 -22.76 12.87
C SER A 191 -10.70 -22.26 14.23
N ILE A 192 -10.67 -20.95 14.46
CA ILE A 192 -10.35 -20.38 15.77
C ILE A 192 -11.50 -20.69 16.74
N TRP A 193 -12.75 -20.46 16.33
CA TRP A 193 -13.94 -20.72 17.15
C TRP A 193 -14.07 -22.20 17.55
N ASP A 194 -13.84 -23.12 16.60
CA ASP A 194 -13.81 -24.57 16.83
C ASP A 194 -12.58 -25.01 17.64
N GLY A 195 -11.49 -24.25 17.60
CA GLY A 195 -10.34 -24.43 18.46
C GLY A 195 -10.64 -24.01 19.91
N THR A 196 -11.27 -22.85 20.11
CA THR A 196 -11.61 -22.33 21.45
C THR A 196 -12.69 -23.15 22.14
N SER A 197 -13.68 -23.67 21.40
CA SER A 197 -14.71 -24.55 21.95
C SER A 197 -14.13 -25.86 22.48
N LYS A 198 -13.08 -26.41 21.86
CA LYS A 198 -12.38 -27.61 22.34
C LYS A 198 -11.58 -27.38 23.62
N ILE A 199 -11.09 -26.16 23.86
CA ILE A 199 -10.33 -25.81 25.07
C ILE A 199 -11.29 -25.56 26.25
N GLY A 200 -12.49 -25.03 25.98
CA GLY A 200 -13.51 -24.79 27.01
C GLY A 200 -14.22 -26.05 27.56
N TYR A 201 -14.10 -27.19 26.90
CA TYR A 201 -14.68 -28.47 27.34
C TYR A 201 -13.71 -29.36 28.14
N SER A 202 -12.46 -28.93 28.36
CA SER A 202 -11.45 -29.70 29.12
C SER A 202 -11.18 -29.17 30.53
N SER A 203 -12.06 -28.34 31.09
CA SER A 203 -12.05 -27.91 32.50
C SER A 203 -13.36 -28.30 33.15
#